data_AF-U5FY25-F1
#
_entry.id   AF-U5FY25-F1
#
_cell.length_a   1.000
_cell.length_b   1.000
_cell.length_c   1.000
_cell.angle_alpha   90.00
_cell.angle_beta   90.00
_cell.angle_gamma   90.00
#
_symmetry.space_group_name_H-M   'P 1'
#
loop_
_entity.id
_entity.type
_entity.pdbx_description
1 polymer ?
#
loop_
_entity_poly.entity_id
_entity_poly.type
_entity_poly.pdbx_seq_one_letter_code
_entity_poly.pdbx_strand_id
1 'polypeptide(L)'
;HFFSLISPTIGSQITAHVMALDAHHCPGGVMFLFRGEFGCLMYTGDFQWEVDNERAKDARSRLLNVLKNETTDVLYLDNTYCNPSFDFPTREVAAQ
;
A
#
# COMPACT_ATOMS: atom_id res chain seq x y z
N HIS A 1 -10.74 -8.92 3.20
CA HIS A 1 -10.88 -9.99 4.23
C HIS A 1 -11.17 -9.35 5.57
N PHE A 2 -12.13 -9.89 6.32
CA PHE A 2 -12.42 -9.40 7.67
C PHE A 2 -11.76 -10.30 8.71
N PHE A 3 -11.30 -9.71 9.80
CA PHE A 3 -10.79 -10.42 10.97
C PHE A 3 -11.12 -9.65 12.24
N SER A 4 -11.09 -10.34 13.37
CA SER A 4 -11.35 -9.73 14.68
C SER A 4 -10.13 -9.90 15.58
N LEU A 5 -9.81 -8.86 16.35
CA LEU A 5 -8.76 -8.85 17.36
C LEU A 5 -9.34 -8.39 18.69
N ILE A 6 -8.68 -8.73 19.81
CA ILE A 6 -8.98 -8.10 21.10
C ILE A 6 -7.99 -6.95 21.26
N SER A 7 -8.51 -5.73 21.43
CA SER A 7 -7.64 -4.58 21.65
C SER A 7 -7.04 -4.65 23.06
N PRO A 8 -5.71 -4.56 23.21
CA PRO A 8 -5.08 -4.60 24.54
C PRO A 8 -5.36 -3.34 25.36
N THR A 9 -5.74 -2.24 24.71
CA THR A 9 -5.99 -0.94 25.38
C THR A 9 -7.39 -0.83 25.95
N ILE A 10 -8.41 -1.31 25.22
CA ILE A 10 -9.83 -1.22 25.62
C ILE A 10 -10.41 -2.56 26.10
N GLY A 11 -9.70 -3.68 25.89
CA GLY A 11 -10.14 -5.01 26.31
C GLY A 11 -11.36 -5.57 25.53
N SER A 12 -11.86 -4.85 24.54
CA SER A 12 -12.98 -5.26 23.68
C SER A 12 -12.50 -5.82 22.34
N GLN A 13 -13.38 -6.60 21.70
CA GLN A 13 -13.17 -7.05 20.34
C GLN A 13 -13.31 -5.88 19.36
N ILE A 14 -12.37 -5.79 18.42
CA ILE A 14 -12.41 -4.89 17.26
C ILE A 14 -12.48 -5.74 15.99
N THR A 15 -13.22 -5.26 14.99
CA THR A 15 -13.25 -5.87 13.66
C THR A 15 -12.51 -4.98 12.68
N ALA A 16 -11.66 -5.60 11.85
CA ALA A 16 -10.88 -4.94 10.83
C ALA A 16 -11.08 -5.61 9.47
N HIS A 17 -11.11 -4.78 8.42
CA HIS A 17 -11.05 -5.20 7.04
C HIS A 17 -9.65 -4.97 6.48
N VAL A 18 -9.01 -6.02 5.96
CA VAL A 18 -7.75 -5.94 5.24
C VAL A 18 -7.93 -6.23 3.76
N MET A 19 -7.29 -5.42 2.92
CA MET A 19 -7.11 -5.68 1.49
C MET A 19 -5.63 -5.70 1.15
N ALA A 20 -5.23 -6.69 0.36
CA ALA A 20 -3.90 -6.77 -0.21
C ALA A 20 -3.93 -6.14 -1.61
N LEU A 21 -2.91 -5.34 -1.92
CA LEU A 21 -2.64 -4.74 -3.22
C LEU A 21 -1.24 -5.20 -3.65
N ASP A 22 -1.01 -5.33 -4.94
CA ASP A 22 0.32 -5.71 -5.44
C ASP A 22 1.32 -4.56 -5.19
N ALA A 23 2.43 -4.84 -4.48
CA ALA A 23 3.48 -3.85 -4.21
C ALA A 23 4.43 -3.65 -5.39
N HIS A 24 4.32 -4.52 -6.39
CA HIS A 24 5.13 -4.57 -7.58
C HIS A 24 6.63 -4.76 -7.33
N HIS A 25 7.11 -4.89 -6.10
CA HIS A 25 8.54 -5.02 -5.78
C HIS A 25 9.14 -6.38 -6.18
N CYS A 26 8.48 -7.49 -5.84
CA CYS A 26 8.92 -8.85 -6.13
C CYS A 26 7.73 -9.82 -6.26
N PRO A 27 7.93 -11.07 -6.72
CA PRO A 27 6.86 -12.08 -6.72
C PRO A 27 6.27 -12.26 -5.33
N GLY A 28 4.97 -11.99 -5.18
CA GLY A 28 4.25 -12.08 -3.90
C GLY A 28 4.36 -10.85 -2.99
N GLY A 29 5.08 -9.80 -3.40
CA GLY A 29 5.13 -8.54 -2.66
C GLY A 29 3.76 -7.86 -2.63
N VAL A 30 3.31 -7.45 -1.44
CA VAL A 30 1.98 -6.86 -1.23
C VAL A 30 2.01 -5.63 -0.33
N MET A 31 1.21 -4.64 -0.69
CA MET A 31 0.78 -3.57 0.21
C MET A 31 -0.49 -4.01 0.94
N PHE A 32 -0.70 -3.53 2.16
CA PHE A 32 -1.91 -3.79 2.94
C PHE A 32 -2.66 -2.50 3.28
N LEU A 33 -3.95 -2.48 2.98
CA LEU A 33 -4.89 -1.47 3.46
C LEU A 33 -5.76 -2.06 4.57
N PHE A 34 -5.64 -1.52 5.78
CA PHE A 34 -6.47 -1.86 6.92
C PHE A 34 -7.51 -0.78 7.17
N ARG A 35 -8.75 -1.20 7.43
CA ARG A 35 -9.84 -0.33 7.87
C ARG A 35 -10.52 -0.92 9.09
N GLY A 36 -10.77 -0.11 10.11
CA GLY A 36 -11.49 -0.51 11.32
C GLY A 36 -11.84 0.70 12.16
N GLU A 37 -12.26 0.45 13.41
CA GLU A 37 -12.54 1.51 14.40
C GLU A 37 -11.32 2.39 14.69
N PHE A 38 -10.11 1.89 14.40
CA PHE A 38 -8.84 2.60 14.49
C PHE A 38 -8.54 3.51 13.30
N GLY A 39 -9.45 3.60 12.31
CA GLY A 39 -9.27 4.36 11.07
C GLY A 39 -8.76 3.52 9.90
N CYS A 40 -8.11 4.18 8.95
CA CYS A 40 -7.65 3.70 7.67
C CYS A 40 -6.12 3.77 7.60
N LEU A 41 -5.44 2.62 7.57
CA LEU A 41 -3.98 2.52 7.59
C LEU A 41 -3.49 1.82 6.32
N MET A 42 -2.51 2.40 5.64
CA MET A 42 -1.86 1.82 4.47
C MET A 42 -0.41 1.49 4.79
N TYR A 43 -0.01 0.24 4.55
CA TYR A 43 1.36 -0.22 4.63
C TYR A 43 1.82 -0.62 3.24
N THR A 44 2.85 0.03 2.71
CA THR A 44 3.37 -0.33 1.38
C THR A 44 4.20 -1.60 1.42
N GLY A 45 4.83 -1.91 2.56
CA GLY A 45 6.00 -2.79 2.56
C GLY A 45 7.07 -2.23 1.60
N ASP A 46 7.98 -3.07 1.14
CA ASP A 46 8.86 -2.70 0.03
C ASP A 46 8.03 -2.63 -1.24
N PHE A 47 7.99 -1.45 -1.88
CA PHE A 47 7.20 -1.23 -3.08
C PHE A 47 8.03 -0.51 -4.13
N GLN A 48 7.60 -0.60 -5.39
CA GLN A 48 8.18 0.24 -6.43
C GLN A 48 7.06 0.80 -7.29
N TRP A 49 6.88 2.11 -7.19
CA TRP A 49 5.91 2.85 -7.97
C TRP A 49 6.55 3.43 -9.22
N GLU A 50 5.88 3.28 -10.36
CA GLU A 50 6.27 3.88 -11.64
C GLU A 50 5.24 4.96 -11.99
N VAL A 51 5.62 5.99 -12.74
CA VAL A 51 4.74 7.14 -13.00
C VAL A 51 3.95 6.97 -14.30
N ASP A 52 4.62 6.55 -15.38
CA ASP A 52 4.08 6.60 -16.74
C ASP A 52 4.25 5.28 -17.52
N ASN A 53 3.74 4.19 -16.97
CA ASN A 53 3.52 2.95 -17.74
C ASN A 53 2.12 2.38 -17.48
N GLU A 54 1.70 1.40 -18.29
CA GLU A 54 0.36 0.79 -18.16
C GLU A 54 0.17 0.12 -16.79
N ARG A 55 1.24 -0.47 -16.24
CA ARG A 55 1.22 -1.07 -14.89
C ARG A 55 0.92 -0.03 -13.81
N ALA A 56 1.55 1.13 -13.89
CA ALA A 56 1.33 2.25 -12.97
C ALA A 56 -0.09 2.81 -13.07
N LYS A 57 -0.63 2.95 -14.28
CA LYS A 57 -2.02 3.39 -14.49
C LYS A 57 -3.02 2.41 -13.88
N ASP A 58 -2.81 1.11 -14.10
CA ASP A 58 -3.62 0.05 -13.53
C ASP A 58 -3.53 0.02 -11.99
N ALA A 59 -2.32 0.11 -11.45
CA ALA A 59 -2.08 0.17 -10.01
C ALA A 59 -2.78 1.39 -9.39
N ARG A 60 -2.69 2.56 -10.03
CA ARG A 60 -3.37 3.80 -9.61
C ARG A 60 -4.88 3.64 -9.62
N SER A 61 -5.44 3.11 -10.70
CA SER A 61 -6.89 2.86 -10.82
C SER A 61 -7.38 1.92 -9.72
N ARG A 62 -6.67 0.81 -9.48
CA ARG A 62 -6.99 -0.15 -8.41
C ARG A 62 -6.91 0.49 -7.03
N LEU A 63 -5.85 1.25 -6.75
CA LEU A 63 -5.70 1.94 -5.47
C LEU A 63 -6.84 2.94 -5.24
N LEU A 64 -7.17 3.76 -6.22
CA LEU A 64 -8.28 4.73 -6.13
C LEU A 64 -9.62 4.03 -5.90
N ASN A 65 -9.89 2.93 -6.62
CA ASN A 65 -11.10 2.14 -6.45
C ASN A 65 -11.20 1.53 -5.04
N VAL A 66 -10.07 1.04 -4.51
CA VAL A 66 -10.00 0.45 -3.17
C VAL A 66 -10.14 1.51 -2.07
N LEU A 67 -9.58 2.71 -2.29
CA LEU A 67 -9.73 3.84 -1.39
C LEU A 67 -11.14 4.45 -1.46
N LYS A 68 -11.91 4.25 -2.53
CA LYS A 68 -13.28 4.78 -2.67
C LYS A 68 -13.38 6.30 -2.45
N ASN A 69 -12.38 7.05 -2.92
CA ASN A 69 -12.21 8.49 -2.66
C ASN A 69 -12.06 8.88 -1.17
N GLU A 70 -11.79 7.93 -0.29
CA GLU A 70 -11.41 8.19 1.10
C GLU A 70 -9.90 8.43 1.21
N THR A 71 -9.50 9.19 2.20
CA THR A 71 -8.09 9.35 2.57
C THR A 71 -7.64 8.22 3.47
N THR A 72 -6.35 7.92 3.43
CA THR A 72 -5.70 7.11 4.46
C THR A 72 -5.32 8.02 5.62
N ASP A 73 -5.61 7.61 6.86
CA ASP A 73 -5.25 8.36 8.06
C ASP A 73 -3.74 8.26 8.34
N VAL A 74 -3.17 7.07 8.12
CA VAL A 74 -1.74 6.81 8.31
C VAL A 74 -1.17 6.03 7.14
N LEU A 75 -0.10 6.55 6.56
CA LEU A 75 0.69 5.89 5.52
C LEU A 75 2.06 5.47 6.07
N TYR A 76 2.28 4.16 6.15
CA TYR A 76 3.59 3.58 6.37
C TYR A 76 4.22 3.32 5.01
N LEU A 77 5.11 4.23 4.62
CA LEU A 77 5.73 4.30 3.31
C LEU A 77 7.13 3.70 3.34
N ASP A 78 7.45 2.85 2.36
CA ASP A 78 8.83 2.52 2.02
C ASP A 78 9.52 3.76 1.44
N ASN A 79 10.49 4.23 2.22
CA ASN A 79 11.25 5.44 1.99
C ASN A 79 12.71 5.13 1.63
N THR A 80 13.03 3.91 1.19
CA THR A 80 14.39 3.45 0.88
C THR A 80 15.14 4.44 -0.02
N TYR A 81 14.44 5.00 -1.01
CA TYR A 81 15.00 5.98 -1.96
C TYR A 81 14.34 7.36 -1.87
N CYS A 82 13.79 7.74 -0.71
CA CYS A 82 13.15 9.05 -0.50
C CYS A 82 14.18 10.18 -0.31
N ASN A 83 15.13 10.27 -1.22
CA ASN A 83 16.11 11.36 -1.31
C ASN A 83 16.14 11.86 -2.76
N PRO A 84 16.01 13.18 -3.01
CA PRO A 84 16.03 13.75 -4.36
C PRO A 84 17.29 13.46 -5.19
N SER A 85 18.38 13.01 -4.55
CA SER A 85 19.61 12.62 -5.24
C SER A 85 19.49 11.28 -5.96
N PHE A 86 18.45 10.50 -5.66
CA PHE A 86 18.16 9.24 -6.33
C PHE A 86 17.19 9.49 -7.49
N ASP A 87 17.67 9.22 -8.71
CA ASP A 87 16.89 9.22 -9.94
C ASP A 87 17.25 7.96 -10.72
N PHE A 88 16.37 6.96 -10.66
CA PHE A 88 16.61 5.64 -11.24
C PHE A 88 15.89 5.51 -12.58
N PRO A 89 16.47 4.80 -13.56
CA PRO A 89 15.77 4.46 -14.79
C PRO A 89 14.53 3.59 -14.49
N THR A 90 13.57 3.56 -15.43
CA THR A 90 12.43 2.65 -15.33
C THR A 90 12.87 1.19 -15.42
N ARG A 91 12.00 0.26 -15.01
CA ARG A 91 12.30 -1.17 -15.07
C ARG A 91 12.58 -1.65 -16.48
N GLU A 92 11.86 -1.11 -17.47
CA GLU A 92 12.03 -1.47 -18.87
C GLU A 92 13.38 -0.99 -19.43
N VAL A 93 13.93 0.11 -18.91
CA VAL A 93 15.26 0.60 -19.29
C VAL A 93 16.35 -0.20 -18.59
N ALA A 94 16.18 -0.52 -17.31
CA ALA A 94 17.18 -1.27 -16.52
C ALA A 94 17.31 -2.75 -16.92
N ALA A 95 16.29 -3.33 -17.55
CA ALA A 95 16.28 -4.73 -17.99
C ALA A 95 16.89 -4.98 -19.39
N GLN A 96 17.35 -3.92 -20.06
CA GLN A 96 18.04 -3.99 -21.37
C GLN A 96 19.52 -4.34 -21.19
#